data_AF-A0A953MX39-F1
#
_entry.id   AF-A0A953MX39-F1
#
_cell.length_a   1.000
_cell.length_b   1.000
_cell.length_c   1.000
_cell.angle_alpha   90.00
_cell.angle_beta   90.00
_cell.angle_gamma   90.00
#
_symmetry.space_group_name_H-M   'P 1'
#
loop_
_entity.id
_entity.type
_entity.pdbx_description
1 polymer ?
#
loop_
_entity_poly.entity_id
_entity_poly.type
_entity_poly.pdbx_seq_one_letter_code
_entity_poly.pdbx_strand_id
1 'polypeptide(L)'
;MRNIAAIPLVLLAVACGRGEAPVDAPLDQHKFEQVLAGSLLIEARLSHEIQVDKRGDSPATTYYQDLFKEQGVTEADFRATYDAYLKRPEELKKVYQNVLNDLQQRADSTKQ
;
A
#
# COMPACT_ATOMS: atom_id res chain seq x y z
N MET A 1 -42.99 37.27 -10.79
CA MET A 1 -42.47 35.89 -10.90
C MET A 1 -40.96 35.98 -10.98
N ARG A 2 -40.26 35.71 -9.87
CA ARG A 2 -38.81 35.92 -9.75
C ARG A 2 -38.15 34.55 -9.63
N ASN A 3 -37.75 33.97 -10.76
CA ASN A 3 -37.06 32.69 -10.83
C ASN A 3 -35.61 32.85 -10.34
N ILE A 4 -35.43 32.88 -9.01
CA ILE A 4 -34.12 32.78 -8.34
C ILE A 4 -33.86 31.31 -8.02
N ALA A 5 -33.88 30.45 -9.04
CA ALA A 5 -33.74 29.00 -8.87
C ALA A 5 -32.62 28.40 -9.75
N ALA A 6 -31.71 29.23 -10.29
CA ALA A 6 -30.63 28.77 -11.17
C ALA A 6 -29.22 28.86 -10.56
N ILE A 7 -29.08 29.41 -9.35
CA ILE A 7 -27.77 29.64 -8.70
C ILE A 7 -27.19 28.40 -7.97
N PRO A 8 -27.97 27.49 -7.33
CA PRO A 8 -27.35 26.42 -6.56
C PRO A 8 -26.80 25.27 -7.41
N LEU A 9 -27.14 25.20 -8.70
CA LEU A 9 -26.73 24.11 -9.59
C LEU A 9 -25.30 24.28 -10.14
N VAL A 10 -24.80 25.51 -10.25
CA VAL A 10 -23.47 25.81 -10.83
C VAL A 10 -22.33 25.56 -9.82
N LEU A 11 -22.61 25.64 -8.52
CA LEU A 11 -21.63 25.39 -7.45
C LEU A 11 -21.28 23.90 -7.26
N LEU A 12 -22.08 22.97 -7.80
CA LEU A 12 -21.81 21.52 -7.72
C LEU A 12 -20.78 21.04 -8.75
N ALA A 13 -20.46 21.84 -9.78
CA ALA A 13 -19.59 21.40 -10.88
C ALA A 13 -18.08 21.55 -10.58
N VAL A 14 -17.69 22.29 -9.53
CA VAL A 14 -16.26 22.51 -9.19
C VAL A 14 -15.72 21.45 -8.22
N ALA A 15 -16.57 20.54 -7.72
CA ALA A 15 -16.15 19.44 -6.84
C ALA A 15 -15.52 18.25 -7.59
N CYS A 16 -15.51 18.26 -8.93
CA CYS A 16 -14.85 17.21 -9.70
C CYS A 16 -13.34 17.44 -9.78
N GLY A 17 -12.65 16.87 -8.80
CA GLY A 17 -11.49 16.01 -9.05
C GLY A 17 -10.31 16.68 -9.73
N ARG A 18 -9.56 17.48 -8.96
CA ARG A 18 -8.12 17.57 -9.21
C ARG A 18 -7.55 16.22 -8.80
N GLY A 19 -7.43 15.29 -9.74
CA GLY A 19 -6.76 14.02 -9.49
C GLY A 19 -5.38 14.34 -8.91
N GLU A 20 -5.12 13.84 -7.69
CA GLU A 20 -3.83 14.05 -7.05
C GLU A 20 -2.72 13.58 -8.00
N ALA A 21 -1.69 14.42 -8.16
CA ALA A 21 -0.54 14.03 -8.95
C ALA A 21 0.07 12.75 -8.34
N PRO A 22 0.53 11.79 -9.17
CA PRO A 22 1.21 10.61 -8.67
C PRO A 22 2.29 10.95 -7.63
N VAL A 23 2.51 10.05 -6.68
CA VAL A 23 3.62 10.19 -5.74
C VAL A 23 4.91 10.03 -6.55
N ASP A 24 5.80 11.00 -6.43
CA ASP A 24 7.12 10.93 -7.05
C ASP A 24 8.01 10.00 -6.22
N ALA A 25 8.19 8.78 -6.71
CA ALA A 25 8.87 7.70 -6.02
C ALA A 25 9.52 6.72 -7.01
N PRO A 26 10.57 5.97 -6.59
CA PRO A 26 11.22 4.98 -7.45
C PRO A 26 10.32 3.83 -7.91
N LEU A 27 9.38 3.38 -7.06
CA LEU A 27 8.42 2.34 -7.42
C LEU A 27 7.08 2.98 -7.79
N ASP A 28 6.47 2.47 -8.86
CA ASP A 28 5.07 2.77 -9.12
C ASP A 28 4.17 2.21 -8.01
N GLN A 29 2.96 2.75 -7.91
CA GLN A 29 2.03 2.40 -6.84
C GLN A 29 1.72 0.90 -6.78
N HIS A 30 1.52 0.26 -7.93
CA HIS A 30 1.15 -1.16 -7.97
C HIS A 30 2.32 -2.04 -7.53
N LYS A 31 3.54 -1.75 -7.97
CA LYS A 31 4.74 -2.45 -7.51
C LYS A 31 4.97 -2.23 -6.02
N PHE A 32 4.76 -1.00 -5.52
CA PHE A 32 4.85 -0.70 -4.10
C PHE A 32 3.82 -1.49 -3.27
N GLU A 33 2.57 -1.56 -3.72
CA GLU A 33 1.51 -2.36 -3.09
C GLU A 33 1.89 -3.85 -3.01
N GLN A 34 2.44 -4.42 -4.09
CA GLN A 34 2.90 -5.82 -4.12
C GLN A 34 4.00 -6.09 -3.08
N VAL A 35 5.02 -5.23 -3.04
CA VAL A 35 6.15 -5.39 -2.10
C VAL A 35 5.68 -5.16 -0.67
N LEU A 36 4.82 -4.16 -0.42
CA LEU A 36 4.26 -3.89 0.90
C LEU A 36 3.41 -5.05 1.41
N ALA A 37 2.58 -5.66 0.56
CA ALA A 37 1.82 -6.86 0.91
C ALA A 37 2.74 -8.01 1.35
N GLY A 38 3.82 -8.26 0.61
CA GLY A 38 4.83 -9.26 0.96
C GLY A 38 5.50 -8.96 2.30
N SER A 39 5.91 -7.71 2.53
CA SER A 39 6.51 -7.27 3.80
C SER A 39 5.57 -7.52 4.99
N LEU A 40 4.28 -7.20 4.87
CA LEU A 40 3.30 -7.44 5.93
C LEU A 40 3.13 -8.94 6.24
N LEU A 41 3.19 -9.81 5.22
CA LEU A 41 3.14 -11.26 5.42
C LEU A 41 4.41 -11.79 6.09
N ILE A 42 5.58 -11.24 5.75
CA ILE A 42 6.84 -11.55 6.44
C ILE A 42 6.74 -11.17 7.93
N GLU A 43 6.27 -9.96 8.23
CA GLU A 43 6.09 -9.51 9.63
C GLU A 43 5.10 -10.39 10.38
N ALA A 44 3.97 -10.76 9.74
CA ALA A 44 3.01 -11.68 10.34
C ALA A 44 3.69 -13.03 10.67
N ARG A 45 4.44 -13.61 9.72
CA ARG A 45 5.16 -14.87 9.91
C ARG A 45 6.19 -14.78 11.04
N LEU A 46 7.03 -13.74 11.03
CA LEU A 46 8.05 -13.53 12.06
C LEU A 46 7.42 -13.33 13.44
N SER A 47 6.29 -12.62 13.53
CA SER A 47 5.57 -12.45 14.79
C SER A 47 5.07 -13.79 15.38
N HIS A 48 4.75 -14.76 14.52
CA HIS A 48 4.39 -16.13 14.89
C HIS A 48 5.64 -17.00 15.19
N GLU A 49 6.71 -16.90 14.41
CA GLU A 49 7.95 -17.67 14.61
C GLU A 49 8.69 -17.28 15.91
N ILE A 50 8.73 -15.99 16.28
CA ILE A 50 9.35 -15.52 17.54
C ILE A 50 8.64 -16.08 18.78
N GLN A 51 7.35 -16.41 18.67
CA GLN A 51 6.62 -17.07 19.77
C GLN A 51 6.96 -18.56 19.89
N VAL A 52 7.33 -19.20 18.78
CA VAL A 52 7.57 -20.65 18.71
C VAL A 52 9.05 -20.98 18.94
N ASP A 53 9.98 -20.15 18.48
CA ASP A 53 11.41 -20.44 18.48
C ASP A 53 12.22 -19.36 19.20
N LYS A 54 12.40 -19.52 20.52
CA LYS A 54 13.24 -18.63 21.37
C LYS A 54 14.74 -18.90 21.22
N ARG A 55 15.20 -19.61 20.18
CA ARG A 55 16.59 -19.99 19.99
C ARG A 55 17.01 -19.85 18.53
N GLY A 56 17.70 -18.75 18.23
CA GLY A 56 18.52 -18.63 17.02
C GLY A 56 18.11 -17.47 16.12
N ASP A 57 19.11 -16.89 15.45
CA ASP A 57 19.04 -15.68 14.64
C ASP A 57 17.78 -15.55 13.78
N SER A 58 17.14 -14.38 13.83
CA SER A 58 15.90 -14.12 13.10
C SER A 58 16.11 -14.25 11.58
N PRO A 59 15.32 -15.08 10.87
CA PRO A 59 15.42 -15.24 9.42
C PRO A 59 14.90 -14.01 8.63
N ALA A 60 14.55 -12.92 9.31
CA ALA A 60 13.95 -11.71 8.73
C ALA A 60 14.74 -11.17 7.53
N THR A 61 16.07 -11.05 7.66
CA THR A 61 16.92 -10.53 6.58
C THR A 61 16.81 -11.38 5.32
N THR A 62 16.81 -12.71 5.45
CA THR A 62 16.68 -13.62 4.29
C THR A 62 15.32 -13.47 3.64
N TYR A 63 14.23 -13.43 4.42
CA TYR A 63 12.88 -13.27 3.88
C TYR A 63 12.70 -11.97 3.10
N TYR A 64 13.24 -10.85 3.60
CA TYR A 64 13.18 -9.58 2.89
C TYR A 64 14.07 -9.58 1.64
N GLN A 65 15.26 -10.19 1.69
CA GLN A 65 16.12 -10.34 0.50
C GLN A 65 15.43 -11.15 -0.61
N ASP A 66 14.79 -12.25 -0.24
CA ASP A 66 14.04 -13.09 -1.17
C ASP A 66 12.86 -12.32 -1.76
N LEU A 67 12.08 -11.61 -0.94
CA LEU A 67 10.98 -10.76 -1.41
C LEU A 67 11.44 -9.72 -2.43
N PHE A 68 12.49 -8.97 -2.12
CA PHE A 68 12.99 -7.92 -3.02
C PHE A 68 13.49 -8.52 -4.34
N LYS A 69 14.17 -9.67 -4.27
CA LYS A 69 14.61 -10.41 -5.45
C LYS A 69 13.45 -10.92 -6.30
N GLU A 70 12.43 -11.51 -5.67
CA GLU A 70 11.21 -12.00 -6.35
C GLU A 70 10.44 -10.88 -7.02
N GLN A 71 10.39 -9.71 -6.39
CA GLN A 71 9.66 -8.55 -6.92
C GLN A 71 10.46 -7.72 -7.92
N GLY A 72 11.76 -8.00 -8.08
CA GLY A 72 12.68 -7.26 -8.96
C GLY A 72 12.93 -5.83 -8.48
N VAL A 73 12.97 -5.60 -7.16
CA VAL A 73 13.17 -4.28 -6.54
C VAL A 73 14.36 -4.30 -5.60
N THR A 74 14.85 -3.13 -5.21
CA THR A 74 15.84 -3.00 -4.13
C THR A 74 15.18 -2.56 -2.83
N GLU A 75 15.82 -2.87 -1.70
CA GLU A 75 15.42 -2.34 -0.39
C GLU A 75 15.42 -0.80 -0.39
N ALA A 76 16.42 -0.20 -1.06
CA ALA A 76 16.55 1.25 -1.17
C ALA A 76 15.36 1.88 -1.91
N ASP A 77 14.92 1.29 -3.02
CA ASP A 77 13.77 1.77 -3.79
C ASP A 77 12.46 1.64 -3.00
N PHE A 78 12.29 0.50 -2.31
CA PHE A 78 11.14 0.29 -1.43
C PHE A 78 11.09 1.33 -0.30
N ARG A 79 12.22 1.55 0.39
CA ARG A 79 12.31 2.49 1.51
C ARG A 79 12.12 3.94 1.05
N ALA A 80 12.74 4.32 -0.05
CA ALA A 80 12.57 5.64 -0.64
C ALA A 80 11.12 5.90 -1.09
N THR A 81 10.45 4.88 -1.64
CA THR A 81 9.03 4.95 -1.99
C THR A 81 8.17 5.10 -0.75
N TYR A 82 8.40 4.28 0.28
CA TYR A 82 7.67 4.37 1.55
C TYR A 82 7.81 5.76 2.18
N ASP A 83 9.03 6.31 2.22
CA ASP A 83 9.32 7.66 2.72
C ASP A 83 8.64 8.77 1.90
N ALA A 84 8.42 8.57 0.60
CA ALA A 84 7.64 9.48 -0.23
C ALA A 84 6.16 9.46 0.13
N TYR A 85 5.58 8.28 0.36
CA TYR A 85 4.18 8.12 0.78
C TYR A 85 3.93 8.59 2.22
N LEU A 86 4.92 8.53 3.12
CA LEU A 86 4.79 9.09 4.48
C LEU A 86 4.48 10.59 4.50
N LYS A 87 4.86 11.33 3.45
CA LYS A 87 4.57 12.75 3.29
C LYS A 87 3.16 13.01 2.74
N ARG A 88 2.44 11.96 2.38
CA ARG A 88 1.15 11.97 1.67
C ARG A 88 0.18 10.96 2.30
N PRO A 89 -0.36 11.26 3.50
CA PRO A 89 -1.05 10.29 4.34
C PRO A 89 -2.35 9.74 3.72
N GLU A 90 -3.07 10.53 2.93
CA GLU A 90 -4.30 10.07 2.27
C GLU A 90 -3.99 9.05 1.16
N GLU A 91 -2.91 9.25 0.42
CA GLU A 91 -2.43 8.30 -0.59
C GLU A 91 -1.87 7.03 0.05
N LEU A 92 -1.12 7.15 1.15
CA LEU A 92 -0.65 5.99 1.89
C LEU A 92 -1.82 5.15 2.44
N LYS A 93 -2.87 5.80 2.94
CA LYS A 93 -4.09 5.11 3.40
C LYS A 93 -4.75 4.33 2.26
N LYS A 94 -4.82 4.91 1.05
CA LYS A 94 -5.34 4.22 -0.14
C LYS A 94 -4.50 2.99 -0.49
N VAL A 95 -3.17 3.11 -0.47
CA VAL A 95 -2.24 1.98 -0.68
C VAL A 95 -2.52 0.86 0.32
N TYR A 96 -2.61 1.17 1.62
CA TYR A 96 -2.93 0.16 2.64
C TYR A 96 -4.29 -0.49 2.40
N GLN A 97 -5.32 0.28 2.04
CA GLN A 97 -6.64 -0.28 1.74
C GLN A 97 -6.58 -1.26 0.56
N ASN A 98 -5.86 -0.92 -0.50
CA ASN A 98 -5.68 -1.78 -1.67
C ASN A 98 -4.96 -3.08 -1.30
N VAL A 99 -3.87 -2.98 -0.53
CA VAL A 99 -3.12 -4.14 -0.04
C VAL A 99 -4.00 -5.05 0.81
N LEU A 100 -4.78 -4.51 1.75
CA LEU A 100 -5.69 -5.31 2.58
C LEU A 100 -6.76 -6.00 1.75
N ASN A 101 -7.33 -5.32 0.75
CA ASN A 101 -8.31 -5.90 -0.15
C ASN A 101 -7.72 -7.05 -0.97
N ASP A 102 -6.52 -6.87 -1.52
CA ASP A 102 -5.80 -7.92 -2.27
C ASP A 102 -5.49 -9.14 -1.40
N LEU A 103 -4.96 -8.94 -0.18
CA LEU A 103 -4.70 -10.03 0.76
C LEU A 103 -5.99 -10.78 1.13
N GLN A 104 -7.09 -10.06 1.36
CA GLN A 104 -8.40 -10.68 1.65
C GLN A 104 -8.89 -11.53 0.47
N GLN A 105 -8.80 -11.01 -0.76
CA GLN A 105 -9.20 -11.76 -1.97
C GLN A 105 -8.38 -13.05 -2.14
N ARG A 106 -7.06 -12.99 -1.90
CA ARG A 106 -6.19 -14.18 -1.95
C ARG A 106 -6.58 -15.21 -0.87
N ALA A 107 -6.88 -14.74 0.33
CA ALA A 107 -7.32 -15.61 1.42
C ALA A 107 -8.66 -16.30 1.11
N ASP A 108 -9.62 -15.58 0.54
CA ASP A 108 -10.93 -16.13 0.18
C ASP A 108 -10.84 -17.13 -0.99
N SER A 109 -9.93 -16.89 -1.93
CA SER A 109 -9.68 -17.80 -3.06
C SER A 109 -9.02 -19.11 -2.63
N THR A 110 -8.26 -19.11 -1.54
CA THR A 110 -7.55 -20.30 -1.03
C THR A 110 -8.45 -21.21 -0.17
N LYS A 111 -9.63 -20.72 0.26
CA LYS A 111 -10.61 -21.47 1.07
C LYS A 111 -11.62 -22.28 0.23
N GLN A 112 -11.58 -22.16 -1.09
CA GLN A 112 -12.43 -22.90 -2.03
C GLN A 112 -11.73 -24.18 -2.47
#